data_AF-A0AAU9FH32-F1
#
_entry.id   AF-A0AAU9FH32-F1
#
_cell.length_a   1.000
_cell.length_b   1.000
_cell.length_c   1.000
_cell.angle_alpha   90.00
_cell.angle_beta   90.00
_cell.angle_gamma   90.00
#
_symmetry.space_group_name_H-M   'P 1'
#
loop_
_entity.id
_entity.type
_entity.pdbx_description
1 polymer ?
#
loop_
_entity_poly.entity_id
_entity_poly.type
_entity_poly.pdbx_seq_one_letter_code
_entity_poly.pdbx_strand_id
1 'polypeptide(L)'
;MIHDLLLSCLTQTKKGIGIKTFLDNNTIDHFIHPCERELFQEILNIINVLHEVVQFTLLLRLNEDERCKKSLNEDHNIEDLPHGFYLINFGKGVEAALEEYYDEITQLETFCSKNKPNSLALVHDALQAKLPILLFLKKLIFEIQVKKLHGCTMLHSLHQHSEHGDFQLERITKIVMKPVKFSFFSSLAHWLIFGVIDDVFSEFFIKFSPQDDSSLNGSCSKSSVNNTRLNAGGNCEDYIWQYEINLSQLPGFLSTIVAEKVLFVGQTVLVFKMGRSFQRKNKNDHWENKRSDSSGDDIYNLWNGKESEFLEMGAESFT
;
A
#
# COMPACT_ATOMS: atom_id res chain seq x y z
N MET A 1 -2.72 32.90 18.67
CA MET A 1 -3.27 32.83 17.30
C MET A 1 -2.31 32.16 16.32
N ILE A 2 -1.19 32.77 15.93
CA ILE A 2 -0.27 32.15 14.94
C ILE A 2 0.28 30.81 15.45
N HIS A 3 0.74 30.75 16.71
CA HIS A 3 1.23 29.51 17.31
C HIS A 3 0.14 28.42 17.37
N ASP A 4 -1.10 28.77 17.77
CA ASP A 4 -2.22 27.83 17.80
C ASP A 4 -2.60 27.30 16.41
N LEU A 5 -2.43 28.14 15.38
CA LEU A 5 -2.69 27.80 13.99
C LEU A 5 -1.64 26.83 13.43
N LEU A 6 -0.36 27.08 13.72
CA LEU A 6 0.72 26.16 13.38
C LEU A 6 0.58 24.83 14.14
N LEU A 7 0.21 24.88 15.41
CA LEU A 7 -0.07 23.68 16.20
C LEU A 7 -1.24 22.88 15.62
N SER A 8 -2.26 23.53 15.07
CA SER A 8 -3.35 22.84 14.36
C SER A 8 -2.92 22.23 13.02
N CYS A 9 -1.90 22.77 12.37
CA CYS A 9 -1.31 22.16 11.18
C CYS A 9 -0.52 20.90 11.54
N LEU A 10 0.07 20.84 12.74
CA LEU A 10 0.89 19.73 13.23
C LEU A 10 0.06 18.63 13.94
N THR A 11 -1.06 18.99 14.57
CA THR A 11 -1.87 18.03 15.34
C THR A 11 -2.78 17.20 14.44
N GLN A 12 -2.57 15.88 14.42
CA GLN A 12 -3.35 14.90 13.65
C GLN A 12 -4.82 14.74 14.11
N THR A 13 -5.25 15.45 15.15
CA THR A 13 -6.57 15.27 15.75
C THR A 13 -7.49 16.44 15.43
N LYS A 14 -8.76 16.12 15.14
CA LYS A 14 -9.89 17.05 14.99
C LYS A 14 -10.20 17.92 16.22
N LYS A 15 -9.27 18.11 17.15
CA LYS A 15 -9.38 19.09 18.22
C LYS A 15 -8.97 20.49 17.75
N GLY A 16 -9.41 20.87 16.55
CA GLY A 16 -9.65 22.27 16.17
C GLY A 16 -10.80 22.93 16.95
N ILE A 17 -11.16 22.37 18.12
CA ILE A 17 -12.15 22.93 19.05
C ILE A 17 -11.69 24.30 19.51
N GLY A 18 -10.39 24.52 19.71
CA GLY A 18 -9.83 25.85 19.98
C GLY A 18 -10.12 26.83 18.86
N ILE A 19 -9.84 26.48 17.60
CA ILE A 19 -9.91 27.44 16.47
C ILE A 19 -11.34 27.79 16.06
N LYS A 20 -12.27 26.82 16.11
CA LYS A 20 -13.69 27.12 15.85
C LYS A 20 -14.31 27.96 16.98
N THR A 21 -13.98 27.68 18.24
CA THR A 21 -14.39 28.54 19.36
C THR A 21 -13.73 29.92 19.34
N PHE A 22 -12.55 30.08 18.70
CA PHE A 22 -11.96 31.39 18.46
C PHE A 22 -12.83 32.22 17.50
N LEU A 23 -13.38 31.65 16.42
CA LEU A 23 -14.22 32.38 15.46
C LEU A 23 -15.61 32.73 16.02
N ASP A 24 -16.17 31.87 16.87
CA ASP A 24 -17.50 32.06 17.48
C ASP A 24 -17.50 33.14 18.58
N ASN A 25 -16.33 33.47 19.13
CA ASN A 25 -16.20 34.55 20.09
C ASN A 25 -16.15 35.89 19.34
N ASN A 26 -17.27 36.65 19.41
CA ASN A 26 -17.44 38.04 18.95
C ASN A 26 -16.35 39.05 19.41
N THR A 27 -15.34 38.62 20.15
CA THR A 27 -14.18 39.42 20.54
C THR A 27 -13.20 39.64 19.37
N ILE A 28 -13.18 38.77 18.37
CA ILE A 28 -12.28 38.91 17.20
C ILE A 28 -12.68 40.09 16.30
N ASP A 29 -13.98 40.38 16.17
CA ASP A 29 -14.51 41.47 15.35
C ASP A 29 -14.02 42.87 15.79
N HIS A 30 -13.48 43.00 17.01
CA HIS A 30 -12.96 44.27 17.51
C HIS A 30 -11.45 44.44 17.34
N PHE A 31 -10.69 43.37 17.10
CA PHE A 31 -9.22 43.39 17.11
C PHE A 31 -8.55 42.96 15.78
N ILE A 32 -9.29 42.33 14.87
CA ILE A 32 -8.73 41.82 13.60
C ILE A 32 -9.34 42.59 12.42
N HIS A 33 -8.48 43.00 11.49
CA HIS A 33 -8.93 43.68 10.27
C HIS A 33 -9.73 42.71 9.37
N PRO A 34 -10.77 43.14 8.65
CA PRO A 34 -11.56 42.27 7.76
C PRO A 34 -10.71 41.43 6.79
N CYS A 35 -9.64 41.99 6.22
CA CYS A 35 -8.71 41.25 5.35
C CYS A 35 -7.93 40.14 6.08
N GLU A 36 -7.53 40.36 7.35
CA GLU A 36 -6.85 39.33 8.14
C GLU A 36 -7.82 38.19 8.50
N ARG A 37 -9.11 38.49 8.62
CA ARG A 37 -10.16 37.48 8.80
C ARG A 37 -10.33 36.61 7.56
N GLU A 38 -10.31 37.18 6.36
CA GLU A 38 -10.33 36.42 5.11
C GLU A 38 -9.11 35.49 4.99
N LEU A 39 -7.90 36.02 5.24
CA LEU A 39 -6.67 35.21 5.27
C LEU A 39 -6.77 34.07 6.28
N PHE A 40 -7.34 34.32 7.46
CA PHE A 40 -7.55 33.29 8.47
C PHE A 40 -8.52 32.19 8.01
N GLN A 41 -9.60 32.57 7.31
CA GLN A 41 -10.54 31.60 6.72
C GLN A 41 -9.90 30.75 5.63
N GLU A 42 -9.06 31.36 4.79
CA GLU A 42 -8.30 30.64 3.76
C GLU A 42 -7.36 29.62 4.40
N ILE A 43 -6.60 30.01 5.42
CA ILE A 43 -5.74 29.08 6.17
C ILE A 43 -6.55 27.94 6.78
N LEU A 44 -7.72 28.22 7.36
CA LEU A 44 -8.59 27.19 7.91
C LEU A 44 -9.07 26.19 6.84
N ASN A 45 -9.32 26.66 5.62
CA ASN A 45 -9.67 25.78 4.52
C ASN A 45 -8.51 24.83 4.16
N ILE A 46 -7.27 25.34 4.12
CA ILE A 46 -6.07 24.53 3.90
C ILE A 46 -5.93 23.46 4.99
N ILE A 47 -6.11 23.85 6.25
CA ILE A 47 -6.07 22.94 7.41
C ILE A 47 -7.16 21.85 7.31
N ASN A 48 -8.37 22.20 6.86
CA ASN A 48 -9.43 21.22 6.66
C ASN A 48 -9.06 20.18 5.59
N VAL A 49 -8.47 20.62 4.47
CA VAL A 49 -7.98 19.72 3.42
C VAL A 49 -6.92 18.78 3.98
N LEU A 50 -5.96 19.30 4.75
CA LEU A 50 -4.94 18.49 5.42
C LEU A 50 -5.58 17.45 6.35
N HIS A 51 -6.54 17.85 7.17
CA HIS A 51 -7.22 16.93 8.09
C HIS A 51 -7.99 15.82 7.38
N GLU A 52 -8.56 16.07 6.21
CA GLU A 52 -9.21 15.03 5.41
C GLU A 52 -8.20 13.97 4.93
N VAL A 53 -7.04 14.42 4.42
CA VAL A 53 -5.94 13.54 3.99
C VAL A 53 -5.42 12.72 5.17
N VAL A 54 -5.20 13.35 6.33
CA VAL A 54 -4.73 12.68 7.56
C VAL A 54 -5.78 11.73 8.14
N GLN A 55 -7.07 12.08 8.09
CA GLN A 55 -8.12 11.16 8.52
C GLN A 55 -8.10 9.87 7.71
N PHE A 56 -7.87 9.97 6.40
CA PHE A 56 -7.80 8.82 5.53
C PHE A 56 -6.64 7.89 5.92
N THR A 57 -5.43 8.43 6.14
CA THR A 57 -4.28 7.60 6.56
C THR A 57 -4.50 6.96 7.93
N LEU A 58 -5.10 7.68 8.88
CA LEU A 58 -5.46 7.13 10.19
C LEU A 58 -6.49 5.99 10.09
N LEU A 59 -7.49 6.11 9.23
CA LEU A 59 -8.46 5.03 8.99
C LEU A 59 -7.77 3.76 8.45
N LEU A 60 -6.79 3.92 7.56
CA LEU A 60 -6.01 2.79 7.05
C LEU A 60 -5.14 2.13 8.12
N ARG A 61 -4.47 2.91 8.97
CA ARG A 61 -3.67 2.41 10.10
C ARG A 61 -4.50 1.64 11.13
N LEU A 62 -5.66 2.17 11.51
CA LEU A 62 -6.55 1.49 12.48
C LEU A 62 -6.99 0.11 11.97
N ASN A 63 -7.14 -0.04 10.65
CA ASN A 63 -7.42 -1.32 10.00
C ASN A 63 -6.19 -2.26 9.90
N GLU A 64 -4.95 -1.75 10.05
CA GLU A 64 -3.76 -2.59 10.26
C GLU A 64 -3.72 -3.15 11.70
N ASP A 65 -4.00 -2.33 12.71
CA ASP A 65 -3.92 -2.72 14.12
C ASP A 65 -5.01 -3.73 14.53
N GLU A 66 -6.22 -3.60 13.97
CA GLU A 66 -7.29 -4.59 14.13
C GLU A 66 -6.91 -5.96 13.52
N ARG A 67 -6.02 -5.99 12.52
CA ARG A 67 -5.48 -7.23 11.91
C ARG A 67 -4.49 -7.95 12.82
N CYS A 68 -3.73 -7.25 13.65
CA CYS A 68 -2.90 -7.88 14.68
C CYS A 68 -3.74 -8.61 15.76
N LYS A 69 -5.05 -8.35 15.84
CA LYS A 69 -5.96 -8.95 16.81
C LYS A 69 -7.01 -9.89 16.21
N LYS A 70 -7.35 -9.76 14.92
CA LYS A 70 -8.41 -10.51 14.23
C LYS A 70 -7.89 -11.63 13.31
N SER A 71 -6.84 -12.35 13.68
CA SER A 71 -6.44 -13.57 12.96
C SER A 71 -7.34 -14.80 13.21
N LEU A 72 -8.52 -14.65 13.83
CA LEU A 72 -9.31 -15.82 14.24
C LEU A 72 -10.83 -15.80 14.04
N ASN A 73 -11.50 -14.72 13.62
CA ASN A 73 -12.96 -14.79 13.48
C ASN A 73 -13.46 -14.06 12.23
N GLU A 74 -13.97 -14.86 11.29
CA GLU A 74 -14.90 -14.44 10.25
C GLU A 74 -16.16 -13.88 10.91
N ASP A 75 -16.54 -12.64 10.60
CA ASP A 75 -17.91 -12.27 10.22
C ASP A 75 -18.11 -10.74 10.14
N HIS A 76 -18.88 -10.37 9.12
CA HIS A 76 -19.71 -9.16 8.95
C HIS A 76 -19.13 -7.82 8.47
N ASN A 77 -19.63 -7.43 7.28
CA ASN A 77 -20.30 -6.16 6.94
C ASN A 77 -19.83 -4.91 7.69
N ILE A 78 -18.75 -4.30 7.19
CA ILE A 78 -18.42 -2.90 7.44
C ILE A 78 -18.22 -2.27 6.07
N GLU A 79 -19.03 -1.25 5.75
CA GLU A 79 -19.09 -0.54 4.46
C GLU A 79 -17.72 -0.45 3.75
N ASP A 80 -17.65 -1.11 2.60
CA ASP A 80 -16.43 -1.59 1.95
C ASP A 80 -15.55 -0.47 1.38
N LEU A 81 -14.57 -0.03 2.18
CA LEU A 81 -13.31 0.42 1.60
C LEU A 81 -12.56 -0.85 1.12
N PRO A 82 -12.03 -0.90 -0.12
CA PRO A 82 -11.32 -2.09 -0.60
C PRO A 82 -10.15 -2.42 0.33
N HIS A 83 -10.24 -3.50 1.08
CA HIS A 83 -9.20 -3.93 2.00
C HIS A 83 -8.11 -4.62 1.18
N GLY A 84 -6.89 -4.08 1.18
CA GLY A 84 -5.81 -4.58 0.33
C GLY A 84 -4.42 -4.25 0.85
N PHE A 85 -3.47 -5.13 0.60
CA PHE A 85 -2.05 -4.92 0.88
C PHE A 85 -1.51 -3.71 0.12
N TYR A 86 -1.99 -3.47 -1.12
CA TYR A 86 -1.58 -2.30 -1.88
C TYR A 86 -2.12 -1.01 -1.26
N LEU A 87 -3.39 -1.01 -0.80
CA LEU A 87 -4.01 0.18 -0.20
C LEU A 87 -3.30 0.62 1.09
N ILE A 88 -2.87 -0.34 1.91
CA ILE A 88 -2.05 -0.07 3.10
C ILE A 88 -0.75 0.63 2.71
N ASN A 89 -0.03 0.07 1.74
CA ASN A 89 1.25 0.63 1.29
C ASN A 89 1.06 2.00 0.61
N PHE A 90 -0.09 2.23 -0.02
CA PHE A 90 -0.47 3.56 -0.49
C PHE A 90 -0.65 4.54 0.66
N GLY A 91 -1.33 4.15 1.74
CA GLY A 91 -1.44 4.95 2.97
C GLY A 91 -0.06 5.35 3.53
N LYS A 92 0.88 4.40 3.60
CA LYS A 92 2.28 4.66 4.00
C LYS A 92 2.97 5.65 3.07
N GLY A 93 2.71 5.57 1.76
CA GLY A 93 3.22 6.51 0.77
C GLY A 93 2.67 7.93 0.95
N VAL A 94 1.39 8.07 1.25
CA VAL A 94 0.75 9.36 1.56
C VAL A 94 1.34 9.96 2.84
N GLU A 95 1.56 9.15 3.88
CA GLU A 95 2.20 9.61 5.13
C GLU A 95 3.62 10.12 4.88
N ALA A 96 4.42 9.40 4.09
CA ALA A 96 5.77 9.84 3.71
C ALA A 96 5.75 11.16 2.92
N ALA A 97 4.76 11.36 2.06
CA ALA A 97 4.60 12.64 1.33
C ALA A 97 4.17 13.80 2.25
N LEU A 98 3.42 13.51 3.33
CA LEU A 98 3.06 14.51 4.33
C LEU A 98 4.23 14.88 5.27
N GLU A 99 5.22 14.02 5.42
CA GLU A 99 6.40 14.28 6.26
C GLU A 99 7.19 15.51 5.77
N GLU A 100 7.38 15.64 4.44
CA GLU A 100 7.97 16.85 3.84
C GLU A 100 7.17 18.12 4.19
N TYR A 101 5.84 18.02 4.22
CA TYR A 101 4.99 19.13 4.62
C TYR A 101 5.18 19.49 6.10
N TYR A 102 5.20 18.49 7.00
CA TYR A 102 5.37 18.72 8.43
C TYR A 102 6.74 19.30 8.79
N ASP A 103 7.80 18.89 8.09
CA ASP A 103 9.14 19.45 8.26
C ASP A 103 9.16 20.94 7.93
N GLU A 104 8.49 21.35 6.86
CA GLU A 104 8.41 22.77 6.47
C GLU A 104 7.56 23.60 7.45
N ILE A 105 6.46 23.04 7.97
CA ILE A 105 5.68 23.71 9.02
C ILE A 105 6.48 23.84 10.32
N THR A 106 7.28 22.83 10.66
CA THR A 106 8.17 22.87 11.83
C THR A 106 9.24 23.94 11.66
N GLN A 107 9.83 24.04 10.46
CA GLN A 107 10.78 25.12 10.14
C GLN A 107 10.11 26.49 10.26
N LEU A 108 8.90 26.65 9.73
CA LEU A 108 8.11 27.88 9.84
C LEU A 108 7.81 28.23 11.31
N GLU A 109 7.47 27.25 12.13
CA GLU A 109 7.27 27.44 13.57
C GLU A 109 8.54 27.95 14.26
N THR A 110 9.69 27.34 13.98
CA THR A 110 10.96 27.80 14.56
C THR A 110 11.34 29.20 14.09
N PHE A 111 11.04 29.55 12.84
CA PHE A 111 11.26 30.88 12.28
C PHE A 111 10.37 31.92 12.98
N CYS A 112 9.08 31.60 13.13
CA CYS A 112 8.14 32.46 13.83
C CYS A 112 8.48 32.60 15.33
N SER A 113 8.99 31.56 15.98
CA SER A 113 9.41 31.66 17.37
C SER A 113 10.64 32.57 17.56
N LYS A 114 11.53 32.67 16.56
CA LYS A 114 12.78 33.44 16.63
C LYS A 114 12.61 34.91 16.24
N ASN A 115 11.79 35.22 15.23
CA ASN A 115 11.56 36.58 14.75
C ASN A 115 10.25 37.17 15.31
N LYS A 116 10.31 38.31 15.99
CA LYS A 116 9.15 39.08 16.47
C LYS A 116 9.15 40.42 15.73
N PRO A 117 8.50 40.54 14.56
CA PRO A 117 7.07 40.26 14.38
C PRO A 117 6.77 39.33 13.20
N ASN A 118 5.94 38.30 13.42
CA ASN A 118 5.39 37.49 12.33
C ASN A 118 4.02 38.01 11.96
N SER A 119 3.82 38.25 10.66
CA SER A 119 2.51 38.57 10.10
C SER A 119 1.77 37.28 9.77
N LEU A 120 0.44 37.31 9.91
CA LEU A 120 -0.44 36.23 9.43
C LEU A 120 -0.25 35.98 7.93
N ALA A 121 0.08 37.02 7.16
CA ALA A 121 0.34 36.93 5.72
C ALA A 121 1.55 36.04 5.39
N LEU A 122 2.59 36.03 6.24
CA LEU A 122 3.77 35.17 6.05
C LEU A 122 3.38 33.68 6.16
N VAL A 123 2.55 33.36 7.15
CA VAL A 123 2.06 32.00 7.38
C VAL A 123 1.11 31.57 6.28
N HIS A 124 0.24 32.49 5.84
CA HIS A 124 -0.64 32.27 4.70
C HIS A 124 0.15 31.94 3.43
N ASP A 125 1.15 32.74 3.06
CA ASP A 125 1.95 32.55 1.86
C ASP A 125 2.68 31.18 1.87
N ALA A 126 3.28 30.82 3.01
CA ALA A 126 3.94 29.53 3.18
C ALA A 126 2.97 28.33 3.05
N LEU A 127 1.76 28.43 3.62
CA LEU A 127 0.74 27.39 3.52
C LEU A 127 0.13 27.32 2.11
N GLN A 128 -0.09 28.47 1.48
CA GLN A 128 -0.64 28.57 0.13
C GLN A 128 0.28 27.91 -0.90
N ALA A 129 1.60 28.04 -0.73
CA ALA A 129 2.58 27.35 -1.58
C ALA A 129 2.43 25.81 -1.54
N LYS A 130 1.88 25.25 -0.45
CA LYS A 130 1.66 23.79 -0.27
C LYS A 130 0.26 23.31 -0.62
N LEU A 131 -0.68 24.22 -0.81
CA LEU A 131 -2.04 23.89 -1.18
C LEU A 131 -2.15 22.98 -2.43
N PRO A 132 -1.39 23.19 -3.52
CA PRO A 132 -1.45 22.32 -4.69
C PRO A 132 -1.13 20.85 -4.36
N ILE A 133 -0.13 20.62 -3.50
CA ILE A 133 0.28 19.27 -3.08
C ILE A 133 -0.82 18.60 -2.25
N LEU A 134 -1.40 19.33 -1.29
CA LEU A 134 -2.48 18.80 -0.44
C LEU A 134 -3.74 18.47 -1.24
N LEU A 135 -4.11 19.35 -2.19
CA LEU A 135 -5.24 19.10 -3.09
C LEU A 135 -4.96 17.90 -4.01
N PHE A 136 -3.73 17.74 -4.48
CA PHE A 136 -3.34 16.60 -5.28
C PHE A 136 -3.41 15.29 -4.50
N LEU A 137 -2.89 15.24 -3.27
CA LEU A 137 -3.02 14.07 -2.38
C LEU A 137 -4.49 13.73 -2.10
N LYS A 138 -5.32 14.75 -1.81
CA LYS A 138 -6.76 14.57 -1.64
C LYS A 138 -7.41 14.00 -2.91
N LYS A 139 -7.02 14.49 -4.09
CA LYS A 139 -7.52 13.97 -5.38
C LYS A 139 -7.15 12.49 -5.56
N LEU A 140 -5.92 12.09 -5.29
CA LEU A 140 -5.49 10.69 -5.40
C LEU A 140 -6.30 9.79 -4.46
N ILE A 141 -6.47 10.20 -3.20
CA ILE A 141 -7.28 9.47 -2.22
C ILE A 141 -8.72 9.34 -2.70
N PHE A 142 -9.34 10.44 -3.13
CA PHE A 142 -10.72 10.46 -3.59
C PHE A 142 -10.91 9.57 -4.82
N GLU A 143 -9.97 9.58 -5.75
CA GLU A 143 -10.02 8.74 -6.94
C GLU A 143 -10.00 7.24 -6.58
N ILE A 144 -9.13 6.85 -5.64
CA ILE A 144 -9.06 5.47 -5.15
C ILE A 144 -10.38 5.06 -4.47
N GLN A 145 -10.96 5.95 -3.65
CA GLN A 145 -12.21 5.69 -2.96
C GLN A 145 -13.41 5.59 -3.92
N VAL A 146 -13.54 6.52 -4.86
CA VAL A 146 -14.68 6.58 -5.79
C VAL A 146 -14.63 5.46 -6.82
N LYS A 147 -13.44 5.22 -7.40
CA LYS A 147 -13.27 4.14 -8.38
C LYS A 147 -13.11 2.77 -7.72
N LYS A 148 -13.02 2.70 -6.38
CA LYS A 148 -12.76 1.50 -5.59
C LYS A 148 -11.57 0.70 -6.16
N LEU A 149 -10.48 1.42 -6.45
CA LEU A 149 -9.29 0.81 -7.04
C LEU A 149 -8.67 -0.19 -6.05
N HIS A 150 -8.23 -1.33 -6.56
CA HIS A 150 -7.74 -2.45 -5.74
C HIS A 150 -6.53 -3.11 -6.38
N GLY A 151 -5.53 -3.46 -5.59
CA GLY A 151 -4.32 -4.15 -6.06
C GLY A 151 -3.56 -3.40 -7.16
N CYS A 152 -3.18 -4.14 -8.19
CA CYS A 152 -2.40 -3.64 -9.32
C CYS A 152 -3.13 -2.56 -10.15
N THR A 153 -4.47 -2.54 -10.16
CA THR A 153 -5.22 -1.45 -10.82
C THR A 153 -4.97 -0.09 -10.18
N MET A 154 -4.79 -0.06 -8.85
CA MET A 154 -4.42 1.15 -8.12
C MET A 154 -3.02 1.60 -8.49
N LEU A 155 -2.06 0.66 -8.57
CA LEU A 155 -0.70 0.96 -9.01
C LEU A 155 -0.69 1.53 -10.44
N HIS A 156 -1.53 1.00 -11.34
CA HIS A 156 -1.68 1.55 -12.68
C HIS A 156 -2.20 2.99 -12.69
N SER A 157 -3.23 3.28 -11.88
CA SER A 157 -3.74 4.65 -11.74
C SER A 157 -2.67 5.61 -11.20
N LEU A 158 -1.90 5.19 -10.20
CA LEU A 158 -0.79 5.99 -9.67
C LEU A 158 0.30 6.22 -10.72
N HIS A 159 0.60 5.23 -11.55
CA HIS A 159 1.55 5.37 -12.65
C HIS A 159 1.06 6.41 -13.68
N GLN A 160 -0.22 6.44 -14.02
CA GLN A 160 -0.78 7.45 -14.93
C GLN A 160 -0.61 8.87 -14.36
N HIS A 161 -0.77 9.04 -13.05
CA HIS A 161 -0.52 10.32 -12.39
C HIS A 161 0.97 10.65 -12.24
N SER A 162 1.89 9.71 -12.46
CA SER A 162 3.33 10.03 -12.43
C SER A 162 3.79 10.76 -13.69
N GLU A 163 2.99 10.75 -14.76
CA GLU A 163 3.25 11.46 -16.02
C GLU A 163 2.72 12.91 -15.94
N HIS A 164 3.17 13.65 -14.92
CA HIS A 164 2.84 15.07 -14.77
C HIS A 164 3.95 15.98 -15.30
N GLY A 165 3.55 17.14 -15.85
CA GLY A 165 4.49 18.18 -16.29
C GLY A 165 5.01 19.08 -15.16
N ASP A 166 4.40 19.01 -13.97
CA ASP A 166 4.86 19.74 -12.78
C ASP A 166 5.80 18.85 -11.96
N PHE A 167 7.05 19.29 -11.83
CA PHE A 167 8.11 18.56 -11.13
C PHE A 167 7.80 18.32 -9.64
N GLN A 168 7.08 19.22 -8.98
CA GLN A 168 6.71 19.05 -7.56
C GLN A 168 5.69 17.92 -7.42
N LEU A 169 4.67 17.90 -8.28
CA LEU A 169 3.65 16.85 -8.27
C LEU A 169 4.22 15.50 -8.73
N GLU A 170 5.14 15.50 -9.69
CA GLU A 170 5.86 14.30 -10.10
C GLU A 170 6.67 13.72 -8.92
N ARG A 171 7.39 14.57 -8.18
CA ARG A 171 8.16 14.15 -6.99
C ARG A 171 7.25 13.52 -5.94
N ILE A 172 6.16 14.20 -5.58
CA ILE A 172 5.19 13.70 -4.61
C ILE A 172 4.57 12.38 -5.07
N THR A 173 4.23 12.25 -6.35
CA THR A 173 3.70 11.00 -6.90
C THR A 173 4.69 9.86 -6.79
N LYS A 174 5.98 10.11 -7.04
CA LYS A 174 7.04 9.10 -6.86
C LYS A 174 7.16 8.65 -5.41
N ILE A 175 7.10 9.57 -4.44
CA ILE A 175 7.13 9.26 -3.01
C ILE A 175 5.95 8.35 -2.63
N VAL A 176 4.73 8.74 -3.03
CA VAL A 176 3.52 7.96 -2.74
C VAL A 176 3.54 6.58 -3.42
N MET A 177 4.04 6.52 -4.65
CA MET A 177 4.06 5.30 -5.46
C MET A 177 5.16 4.32 -5.04
N LYS A 178 6.26 4.77 -4.41
CA LYS A 178 7.40 3.93 -4.00
C LYS A 178 6.99 2.71 -3.15
N PRO A 179 6.27 2.84 -2.02
CA PRO A 179 5.87 1.69 -1.22
C PRO A 179 4.90 0.76 -1.96
N VAL A 180 4.04 1.29 -2.83
CA VAL A 180 3.11 0.48 -3.63
C VAL A 180 3.87 -0.35 -4.69
N LYS A 181 4.87 0.25 -5.34
CA LYS A 181 5.78 -0.47 -6.26
C LYS A 181 6.55 -1.56 -5.54
N PHE A 182 7.02 -1.29 -4.32
CA PHE A 182 7.71 -2.28 -3.51
C PHE A 182 6.85 -3.52 -3.27
N SER A 183 5.57 -3.35 -2.92
CA SER A 183 4.61 -4.46 -2.80
C SER A 183 4.53 -5.28 -4.08
N PHE A 184 4.42 -4.63 -5.24
CA PHE A 184 4.36 -5.29 -6.53
C PHE A 184 5.63 -6.08 -6.86
N PHE A 185 6.80 -5.46 -6.72
CA PHE A 185 8.07 -6.12 -7.02
C PHE A 185 8.38 -7.24 -6.02
N SER A 186 7.97 -7.10 -4.77
CA SER A 186 8.07 -8.16 -3.78
C SER A 186 7.24 -9.37 -4.23
N SER A 187 5.94 -9.21 -4.52
CA SER A 187 5.10 -10.31 -5.01
C SER A 187 5.64 -10.92 -6.30
N LEU A 188 6.15 -10.09 -7.22
CA LEU A 188 6.77 -10.55 -8.46
C LEU A 188 8.03 -11.38 -8.21
N ALA A 189 8.91 -10.94 -7.31
CA ALA A 189 10.11 -11.67 -6.95
C ALA A 189 9.77 -13.01 -6.29
N HIS A 190 8.79 -13.05 -5.39
CA HIS A 190 8.34 -14.28 -4.76
C HIS A 190 7.84 -15.32 -5.79
N TRP A 191 7.09 -14.85 -6.79
CA TRP A 191 6.65 -15.70 -7.88
C TRP A 191 7.81 -16.19 -8.76
N LEU A 192 8.67 -15.28 -9.22
CA LEU A 192 9.75 -15.60 -10.15
C LEU A 192 10.85 -16.48 -9.54
N ILE A 193 11.11 -16.34 -8.25
CA ILE A 193 12.22 -17.02 -7.57
C ILE A 193 11.73 -18.28 -6.84
N PHE A 194 10.61 -18.19 -6.14
CA PHE A 194 10.13 -19.27 -5.26
C PHE A 194 8.92 -20.01 -5.83
N GLY A 195 8.26 -19.48 -6.86
CA GLY A 195 7.00 -20.02 -7.37
C GLY A 195 5.89 -19.94 -6.32
N VAL A 196 5.93 -18.94 -5.43
CA VAL A 196 4.95 -18.76 -4.36
C VAL A 196 4.20 -17.45 -4.58
N ILE A 197 2.88 -17.51 -4.40
CA ILE A 197 1.99 -16.34 -4.37
C ILE A 197 1.23 -16.40 -3.06
N ASP A 198 1.46 -15.43 -2.18
CA ASP A 198 0.64 -15.20 -1.00
C ASP A 198 -0.22 -13.96 -1.23
N ASP A 199 -1.38 -14.16 -1.85
CA ASP A 199 -2.28 -13.09 -2.29
C ASP A 199 -3.69 -13.31 -1.75
N VAL A 200 -3.85 -13.07 -0.45
CA VAL A 200 -5.13 -13.20 0.27
C VAL A 200 -6.24 -12.32 -0.33
N PHE A 201 -5.86 -11.18 -0.94
CA PHE A 201 -6.80 -10.18 -1.44
C PHE A 201 -7.00 -10.22 -2.96
N SER A 202 -6.40 -11.18 -3.67
CA SER A 202 -6.47 -11.29 -5.13
C SER A 202 -6.07 -9.99 -5.86
N GLU A 203 -5.01 -9.34 -5.38
CA GLU A 203 -4.48 -8.07 -5.85
C GLU A 203 -3.41 -8.19 -6.94
N PHE A 204 -2.78 -9.36 -7.04
CA PHE A 204 -1.73 -9.64 -8.00
C PHE A 204 -2.30 -10.13 -9.34
N PHE A 205 -1.56 -9.89 -10.43
CA PHE A 205 -2.02 -10.24 -11.77
C PHE A 205 -1.87 -11.73 -12.11
N ILE A 206 -1.32 -12.54 -11.21
CA ILE A 206 -1.27 -14.00 -11.34
C ILE A 206 -2.14 -14.57 -10.24
N LYS A 207 -3.14 -15.37 -10.63
CA LYS A 207 -4.07 -16.01 -9.70
C LYS A 207 -4.05 -17.52 -9.86
N PHE A 208 -4.35 -18.21 -8.77
CA PHE A 208 -4.58 -19.63 -8.76
C PHE A 208 -6.09 -19.89 -8.91
N SER A 209 -6.51 -20.50 -10.02
CA SER A 209 -7.87 -20.96 -10.26
C SER A 209 -7.89 -22.47 -10.19
N PRO A 210 -8.35 -23.09 -9.08
CA PRO A 210 -8.53 -24.53 -9.04
C PRO A 210 -9.50 -24.92 -10.16
N GLN A 211 -9.11 -25.90 -10.97
CA GLN A 211 -10.00 -26.44 -11.98
C GLN A 211 -11.05 -27.29 -11.25
N ASP A 212 -12.21 -26.72 -10.97
CA ASP A 212 -13.35 -27.50 -10.50
C ASP A 212 -13.82 -28.40 -11.65
N ASP A 213 -13.72 -29.72 -11.48
CA ASP A 213 -14.37 -30.72 -12.33
C ASP A 213 -15.92 -30.69 -12.18
N SER A 214 -16.52 -29.50 -12.19
CA SER A 214 -17.95 -29.25 -11.95
C SER A 214 -18.70 -28.73 -13.18
N SER A 215 -18.26 -29.12 -14.39
CA SER A 215 -19.15 -29.06 -15.57
C SER A 215 -20.11 -30.25 -15.66
N LEU A 216 -20.30 -31.02 -14.57
CA LEU A 216 -21.42 -31.95 -14.43
C LEU A 216 -21.88 -32.01 -12.96
N ASN A 217 -23.11 -31.55 -12.74
CA ASN A 217 -23.97 -31.72 -11.54
C ASN A 217 -23.72 -30.80 -10.35
N GLY A 218 -24.73 -29.96 -10.07
CA GLY A 218 -24.74 -29.02 -8.97
C GLY A 218 -24.90 -29.64 -7.59
N SER A 219 -24.30 -28.98 -6.61
CA SER A 219 -24.87 -28.66 -5.29
C SER A 219 -23.77 -27.97 -4.49
N CYS A 220 -24.14 -26.87 -3.84
CA CYS A 220 -23.37 -26.09 -2.88
C CYS A 220 -22.51 -26.92 -1.91
N SER A 221 -21.30 -26.42 -1.60
CA SER A 221 -20.80 -26.26 -0.22
C SER A 221 -19.56 -25.36 -0.17
N LYS A 222 -19.60 -24.40 0.75
CA LYS A 222 -18.49 -23.54 1.17
C LYS A 222 -17.43 -24.37 1.90
N SER A 223 -16.15 -24.11 1.67
CA SER A 223 -15.10 -24.40 2.65
C SER A 223 -13.91 -23.47 2.46
N SER A 224 -13.58 -22.74 3.52
CA SER A 224 -12.49 -21.78 3.61
C SER A 224 -11.12 -22.46 3.76
N VAL A 225 -10.13 -21.75 3.23
CA VAL A 225 -8.79 -21.47 3.79
C VAL A 225 -8.41 -22.32 5.03
N ASN A 226 -7.54 -23.31 4.82
CA ASN A 226 -6.25 -23.46 5.52
C ASN A 226 -5.64 -24.83 5.25
N ASN A 227 -4.32 -24.82 5.01
CA ASN A 227 -3.43 -25.93 4.65
C ASN A 227 -3.40 -26.27 3.15
N THR A 228 -2.36 -25.77 2.49
CA THR A 228 -1.64 -26.41 1.38
C THR A 228 -1.08 -27.77 1.81
N ARG A 229 -1.96 -28.67 2.26
CA ARG A 229 -1.67 -30.10 2.33
C ARG A 229 -2.13 -30.68 1.01
N LEU A 230 -1.14 -31.06 0.22
CA LEU A 230 -1.24 -31.87 -0.98
C LEU A 230 -2.26 -32.99 -0.78
N ASN A 231 -3.51 -32.78 -1.20
CA ASN A 231 -4.43 -33.87 -1.46
C ASN A 231 -3.94 -34.54 -2.74
N ALA A 232 -3.03 -35.48 -2.54
CA ALA A 232 -2.45 -36.36 -3.53
C ALA A 232 -3.53 -37.31 -4.07
N GLY A 233 -4.34 -36.80 -4.98
CA GLY A 233 -5.33 -37.56 -5.76
C GLY A 233 -5.54 -37.01 -7.18
N GLY A 234 -5.36 -35.70 -7.38
CA GLY A 234 -5.28 -35.07 -8.70
C GLY A 234 -3.87 -35.12 -9.27
N ASN A 235 -3.73 -35.25 -10.59
CA ASN A 235 -2.46 -35.35 -11.27
C ASN A 235 -1.62 -34.10 -10.93
N CYS A 236 -0.40 -34.26 -10.40
CA CYS A 236 0.36 -33.12 -9.89
C CYS A 236 0.75 -32.10 -10.97
N GLU A 237 0.71 -32.51 -12.24
CA GLU A 237 0.87 -31.63 -13.39
C GLU A 237 -0.27 -30.63 -13.50
N ASP A 238 -1.49 -31.00 -13.09
CA ASP A 238 -2.68 -30.14 -13.17
C ASP A 238 -2.56 -28.93 -12.24
N TYR A 239 -1.84 -29.05 -11.12
CA TYR A 239 -1.62 -27.95 -10.17
C TYR A 239 -0.85 -26.78 -10.79
N ILE A 240 0.10 -27.05 -11.69
CA ILE A 240 0.92 -26.00 -12.33
C ILE A 240 0.08 -25.19 -13.33
N TRP A 241 -0.85 -25.86 -14.01
CA TRP A 241 -1.73 -25.25 -15.02
C TRP A 241 -2.93 -24.50 -14.43
N GLN A 242 -3.13 -24.58 -13.11
CA GLN A 242 -4.15 -23.81 -12.39
C GLN A 242 -3.74 -22.34 -12.16
N TYR A 243 -2.49 -21.97 -12.43
CA TYR A 243 -2.07 -20.56 -12.40
C TYR A 243 -2.37 -19.88 -13.73
N GLU A 244 -3.10 -18.75 -13.66
CA GLU A 244 -3.51 -17.98 -14.83
C GLU A 244 -3.31 -16.47 -14.61
N ILE A 245 -3.29 -15.72 -15.73
CA ILE A 245 -3.18 -14.26 -15.70
C ILE A 245 -4.55 -13.66 -15.42
N ASN A 246 -4.65 -12.92 -14.33
CA ASN A 246 -5.78 -12.06 -14.04
C ASN A 246 -5.66 -10.74 -14.81
N LEU A 247 -6.27 -10.66 -16.00
CA LEU A 247 -6.23 -9.47 -16.85
C LEU A 247 -6.79 -8.22 -16.17
N SER A 248 -7.75 -8.35 -15.23
CA SER A 248 -8.29 -7.19 -14.53
C SER A 248 -7.28 -6.56 -13.57
N GLN A 249 -6.28 -7.32 -13.12
CA GLN A 249 -5.20 -6.87 -12.25
C GLN A 249 -3.88 -6.67 -13.02
N LEU A 250 -3.87 -6.80 -14.34
CA LEU A 250 -2.65 -6.56 -15.10
C LEU A 250 -2.32 -5.05 -15.12
N PRO A 251 -1.18 -4.60 -14.58
CA PRO A 251 -0.84 -3.18 -14.63
C PRO A 251 -0.61 -2.74 -16.08
N GLY A 252 -1.13 -1.58 -16.49
CA GLY A 252 -1.05 -1.15 -17.90
C GLY A 252 0.37 -0.82 -18.40
N PHE A 253 1.37 -0.73 -17.52
CA PHE A 253 2.79 -0.63 -17.93
C PHE A 253 3.38 -2.01 -18.32
N LEU A 254 2.69 -3.11 -18.03
CA LEU A 254 3.10 -4.46 -18.35
C LEU A 254 2.31 -4.99 -19.55
N SER A 255 2.99 -5.34 -20.63
CA SER A 255 2.33 -5.99 -21.77
C SER A 255 1.91 -7.42 -21.44
N THR A 256 0.85 -7.90 -22.08
CA THR A 256 0.39 -9.29 -21.96
C THR A 256 1.50 -10.30 -22.26
N ILE A 257 2.37 -10.00 -23.22
CA ILE A 257 3.53 -10.84 -23.59
C ILE A 257 4.51 -10.96 -22.41
N VAL A 258 4.75 -9.89 -21.67
CA VAL A 258 5.63 -9.94 -20.49
C VAL A 258 4.93 -10.68 -19.34
N ALA A 259 3.62 -10.48 -19.16
CA ALA A 259 2.85 -11.21 -18.16
C ALA A 259 2.88 -12.72 -18.40
N GLU A 260 2.76 -13.18 -19.66
CA GLU A 260 2.92 -14.58 -20.06
C GLU A 260 4.31 -15.12 -19.72
N LYS A 261 5.36 -14.35 -19.98
CA LYS A 261 6.73 -14.73 -19.60
C LYS A 261 6.87 -14.87 -18.09
N VAL A 262 6.31 -13.94 -17.31
CA VAL A 262 6.34 -14.01 -15.85
C VAL A 262 5.61 -15.26 -15.37
N LEU A 263 4.40 -15.53 -15.88
CA LEU A 263 3.64 -16.75 -15.56
C LEU A 263 4.48 -18.00 -15.85
N PHE A 264 5.04 -18.09 -17.06
CA PHE A 264 5.86 -19.22 -17.49
C PHE A 264 7.07 -19.46 -16.61
N VAL A 265 7.78 -18.39 -16.20
CA VAL A 265 8.95 -18.51 -15.33
C VAL A 265 8.57 -19.10 -13.97
N GLY A 266 7.51 -18.61 -13.33
CA GLY A 266 7.08 -19.16 -12.03
C GLY A 266 6.52 -20.58 -12.15
N GLN A 267 5.80 -20.91 -13.22
CA GLN A 267 5.39 -22.29 -13.53
C GLN A 267 6.61 -23.22 -13.68
N THR A 268 7.67 -22.75 -14.34
CA THR A 268 8.92 -23.51 -14.46
C THR A 268 9.56 -23.76 -13.10
N VAL A 269 9.59 -22.77 -12.21
CA VAL A 269 10.07 -22.95 -10.82
C VAL A 269 9.24 -24.00 -10.08
N LEU A 270 7.91 -23.99 -10.25
CA LEU A 270 7.02 -25.00 -9.68
C LEU A 270 7.32 -26.41 -10.21
N VAL A 271 7.56 -26.59 -11.51
CA VAL A 271 7.99 -27.87 -12.11
C VAL A 271 9.25 -28.39 -11.43
N PHE A 272 10.27 -27.54 -11.23
CA PHE A 272 11.52 -27.94 -10.56
C PHE A 272 11.32 -28.25 -9.07
N LYS A 273 10.41 -27.56 -8.39
CA LYS A 273 10.05 -27.84 -7.00
C LYS A 273 9.36 -29.20 -6.88
N MET A 274 8.47 -29.51 -7.83
CA MET A 274 7.74 -30.76 -7.85
C MET A 274 8.62 -31.96 -8.22
N GLY A 275 9.50 -31.80 -9.22
CA GLY A 275 10.45 -32.85 -9.63
C GLY A 275 11.39 -33.30 -8.50
N ARG A 276 11.82 -32.36 -7.64
CA ARG A 276 12.60 -32.68 -6.44
C ARG A 276 11.80 -33.45 -5.39
N SER A 277 10.52 -33.13 -5.20
CA SER A 277 9.65 -33.84 -4.25
C SER A 277 9.38 -35.29 -4.67
N PHE A 278 9.27 -35.55 -5.97
CA PHE A 278 9.06 -36.91 -6.52
C PHE A 278 10.32 -37.79 -6.35
N GLN A 279 11.51 -37.23 -6.58
CA GLN A 279 12.78 -37.95 -6.35
C GLN A 279 13.01 -38.30 -4.87
N ARG A 280 12.52 -37.47 -3.94
CA ARG A 280 12.59 -37.73 -2.48
C ARG A 280 11.66 -38.87 -2.06
N LYS A 281 10.43 -38.95 -2.63
CA LYS A 281 9.50 -40.06 -2.38
C LYS A 281 10.03 -41.40 -2.90
N ASN A 282 10.59 -41.46 -4.11
CA ASN A 282 11.14 -42.71 -4.67
C ASN A 282 12.45 -43.18 -3.99
N LYS A 283 13.21 -42.29 -3.34
CA LYS A 283 14.45 -42.67 -2.62
C LYS A 283 14.18 -43.18 -1.20
N ASN A 284 13.05 -42.81 -0.58
CA ASN A 284 12.67 -43.31 0.74
C ASN A 284 12.25 -44.80 0.72
N ASP A 285 11.97 -45.38 -0.44
CA ASP A 285 11.55 -46.78 -0.53
C ASP A 285 12.72 -47.76 -0.75
N HIS A 286 13.98 -47.31 -0.88
CA HIS A 286 15.08 -48.23 -1.22
C HIS A 286 16.39 -48.09 -0.44
N TRP A 287 16.63 -47.05 0.37
CA TRP A 287 17.91 -46.89 1.10
C TRP A 287 17.82 -46.19 2.47
N GLU A 288 16.84 -46.53 3.32
CA GLU A 288 16.94 -46.23 4.76
C GLU A 288 17.93 -47.19 5.45
N ASN A 289 19.22 -47.06 5.11
CA ASN A 289 20.30 -47.37 6.04
C ASN A 289 21.63 -46.81 5.51
N LYS A 290 22.23 -45.93 6.30
CA LYS A 290 23.53 -45.25 6.10
C LYS A 290 23.57 -44.13 5.07
N ARG A 291 23.27 -42.92 5.53
CA ARG A 291 24.30 -41.95 5.96
C ARG A 291 23.62 -40.73 6.55
N SER A 292 23.93 -40.47 7.81
CA SER A 292 23.89 -39.14 8.40
C SER A 292 24.88 -38.21 7.68
N ASP A 293 24.52 -36.94 7.70
CA ASP A 293 25.27 -35.74 7.35
C ASP A 293 25.48 -35.40 5.86
N SER A 294 24.97 -34.20 5.54
CA SER A 294 25.20 -33.36 4.37
C SER A 294 24.28 -33.56 3.17
N SER A 295 23.76 -32.41 2.68
CA SER A 295 23.10 -32.16 1.40
C SER A 295 21.58 -32.36 1.34
N GLY A 296 20.85 -31.23 1.42
CA GLY A 296 19.58 -31.14 0.70
C GLY A 296 18.55 -30.08 1.11
N ASP A 297 18.73 -29.35 2.21
CA ASP A 297 17.79 -28.29 2.63
C ASP A 297 18.33 -26.87 2.33
N ASP A 298 19.42 -26.76 1.57
CA ASP A 298 20.19 -25.53 1.40
C ASP A 298 19.45 -24.40 0.69
N ILE A 299 18.48 -24.64 -0.19
CA ILE A 299 17.82 -23.52 -0.90
C ILE A 299 16.75 -22.86 -0.02
N TYR A 300 16.02 -23.63 0.79
CA TYR A 300 15.07 -23.04 1.74
C TYR A 300 15.84 -22.35 2.89
N ASN A 301 16.94 -22.94 3.36
CA ASN A 301 17.78 -22.36 4.42
C ASN A 301 18.72 -21.25 3.94
N LEU A 302 18.98 -21.09 2.63
CA LEU A 302 19.76 -19.95 2.10
C LEU A 302 19.02 -18.62 2.27
N TRP A 303 17.68 -18.67 2.23
CA TRP A 303 16.85 -17.48 2.00
C TRP A 303 15.83 -17.22 3.10
N ASN A 304 15.53 -18.20 3.97
CA ASN A 304 14.63 -17.99 5.11
C ASN A 304 15.21 -16.90 6.04
N GLY A 305 14.65 -15.69 5.98
CA GLY A 305 15.09 -14.53 6.77
C GLY A 305 16.02 -13.54 6.07
N LYS A 306 16.43 -13.76 4.81
CA LYS A 306 17.22 -12.80 4.01
C LYS A 306 16.45 -12.15 2.85
N GLU A 307 15.18 -12.45 2.73
CA GLU A 307 14.27 -11.83 1.74
C GLU A 307 14.25 -10.30 1.88
N SER A 308 14.34 -9.79 3.11
CA SER A 308 14.45 -8.35 3.40
C SER A 308 15.77 -7.76 2.91
N GLU A 309 16.92 -8.45 3.04
CA GLU A 309 18.24 -7.95 2.60
C GLU A 309 18.31 -7.79 1.07
N PHE A 310 17.69 -8.71 0.31
CA PHE A 310 17.67 -8.63 -1.16
C PHE A 310 16.67 -7.59 -1.68
N LEU A 311 15.52 -7.46 -1.02
CA LEU A 311 14.54 -6.42 -1.36
C LEU A 311 15.07 -5.01 -1.00
N GLU A 312 15.90 -4.89 0.04
CA GLU A 312 16.61 -3.66 0.40
C GLU A 312 17.68 -3.30 -0.65
N MET A 313 18.50 -4.27 -1.10
CA MET A 313 19.45 -4.06 -2.21
C MET A 313 18.76 -3.70 -3.55
N GLY A 314 17.59 -4.30 -3.82
CA GLY A 314 16.79 -3.96 -5.00
C GLY A 314 16.21 -2.54 -4.92
N ALA A 315 15.75 -2.12 -3.75
CA ALA A 315 15.16 -0.80 -3.53
C ALA A 315 16.15 0.37 -3.70
N GLU A 316 17.44 0.16 -3.42
CA GLU A 316 18.51 1.14 -3.70
C GLU A 316 18.80 1.31 -5.20
N SER A 317 18.44 0.33 -6.03
CA SER A 317 18.68 0.38 -7.48
C SER A 317 17.60 1.12 -8.27
N PHE A 318 16.53 1.59 -7.61
CA PHE A 318 15.37 2.25 -8.23
C PHE A 318 15.08 3.69 -7.74
N THR A 319 16.04 4.32 -7.05
CA THR A 319 16.06 5.78 -6.83
C THR A 319 16.59 6.52 -8.06
#